data_AF-A0A9D6EDN2-F1
#
_entry.id   AF-A0A9D6EDN2-F1
#
_cell.length_a   1.000
_cell.length_b   1.000
_cell.length_c   1.000
_cell.angle_alpha   90.00
_cell.angle_beta   90.00
_cell.angle_gamma   90.00
#
_symmetry.space_group_name_H-M   'P 1'
#
loop_
_entity.id
_entity.type
_entity.pdbx_description
1 polymer ?
#
loop_
_entity_poly.entity_id
_entity_poly.type
_entity_poly.pdbx_seq_one_letter_code
_entity_poly.pdbx_strand_id
1 'polypeptide(L)'
;MKIDFDITEEWNRYVAKGLIKNVFESHNGKIEAGLRLGPNGPEQYVVDLATGRDISEPPICKHCDNGIDFLYDHFGGLKPHTPSKSPGKQDDLLEDADSCIFACQNQNVPHSVLRRTPLLQVELPGSKWFAFPNLTPWESRGLLLWVPVVPDGVTTTFPHRPQGLTRASIEDFLEISQSRKDLVTFFNSLHGGASVNHLHFQSVYSDHKMAVELAALVKWEKYTLVDGYFAPALFFALDSDIEKIWEPIEKIQQAGIPYDLIALSSGTYLFIRNINHEIVEEFPGRGLGGINFAGLIITADKKDFTRVTEQVIRSAFAKATIDPRKLDFL
;
A
#
# COMPACT_ATOMS: atom_id res chain seq x y z
N MET A 1 11.34 17.00 -15.16
CA MET A 1 12.52 17.26 -14.31
C MET A 1 12.49 16.16 -13.26
N LYS A 2 13.40 15.20 -13.27
CA LYS A 2 13.32 14.10 -12.28
C LYS A 2 13.59 14.66 -10.89
N ILE A 3 12.63 14.47 -9.99
CA ILE A 3 12.74 14.91 -8.61
C ILE A 3 13.41 13.76 -7.84
N ASP A 4 14.53 14.05 -7.18
CA ASP A 4 15.20 13.12 -6.28
C ASP A 4 14.98 13.62 -4.85
N PHE A 5 14.31 12.81 -4.04
CA PHE A 5 14.19 13.06 -2.61
C PHE A 5 14.54 11.79 -1.84
N ASP A 6 15.42 11.94 -0.86
CA ASP A 6 15.71 10.92 0.14
C ASP A 6 15.08 11.35 1.47
N ILE A 7 14.01 10.67 1.87
CA ILE A 7 13.34 10.97 3.14
C ILE A 7 13.85 10.12 4.32
N THR A 8 14.93 9.34 4.13
CA THR A 8 15.45 8.43 5.16
C THR A 8 15.84 9.19 6.42
N GLU A 9 16.47 10.36 6.28
CA GLU A 9 16.88 11.17 7.43
C GLU A 9 15.65 11.72 8.17
N GLU A 10 14.69 12.29 7.45
CA GLU A 10 13.42 12.79 8.00
C GLU A 10 12.64 11.69 8.72
N TRP A 11 12.58 10.50 8.13
CA TRP A 11 11.95 9.32 8.73
C TRP A 11 12.65 8.91 10.02
N ASN A 12 13.98 8.76 10.00
CA ASN A 12 14.77 8.42 11.18
C ASN A 12 14.60 9.46 12.30
N ARG A 13 14.57 10.76 11.95
CA ARG A 13 14.34 11.87 12.88
C ARG A 13 12.92 11.80 13.47
N TYR A 14 11.92 11.41 12.68
CA TYR A 14 10.54 11.24 13.12
C TYR A 14 10.40 10.06 14.09
N VAL A 15 11.03 8.92 13.77
CA VAL A 15 11.10 7.74 14.64
C VAL A 15 11.85 8.02 15.95
N ALA A 16 13.00 8.70 15.88
CA ALA A 16 13.80 9.05 17.06
C ALA A 16 13.07 9.95 18.05
N LYS A 17 12.12 10.76 17.58
CA LYS A 17 11.23 11.58 18.42
C LYS A 17 10.10 10.77 19.09
N GLY A 18 9.98 9.48 18.81
CA GLY A 18 8.92 8.62 19.35
C GLY A 18 7.53 8.95 18.82
N LEU A 19 7.43 9.49 17.60
CA LEU A 19 6.16 9.94 17.01
C LEU A 19 5.38 8.83 16.29
N ILE A 20 5.94 7.62 16.19
CA ILE A 20 5.27 6.42 15.68
C ILE A 20 5.14 5.44 16.83
N LYS A 21 4.17 5.68 17.70
CA LYS A 21 3.81 4.76 18.78
C LYS A 21 2.34 4.88 19.11
N ASN A 22 1.76 3.77 19.53
CA ASN A 22 0.37 3.67 19.91
C ASN A 22 0.26 2.78 21.15
N VAL A 23 -0.79 3.03 21.94
CA VAL A 23 -1.14 2.18 23.08
C VAL A 23 -2.36 1.35 22.70
N PHE A 24 -2.29 0.05 22.94
CA PHE A 24 -3.34 -0.90 22.61
C PHE A 24 -3.76 -1.70 23.83
N GLU A 25 -5.04 -2.09 23.87
CA GLU A 25 -5.54 -3.09 24.79
C GLU A 25 -5.27 -4.48 24.20
N SER A 26 -4.63 -5.37 24.95
CA SER A 26 -4.39 -6.76 24.58
C SER A 26 -5.01 -7.71 25.60
N HIS A 27 -5.07 -9.01 25.28
CA HIS A 27 -5.55 -10.04 26.20
C HIS A 27 -4.76 -10.10 27.52
N ASN A 28 -3.49 -9.67 27.52
CA ASN A 28 -2.59 -9.71 28.67
C ASN A 28 -2.42 -8.33 29.34
N GLY A 29 -3.23 -7.34 28.98
CA GLY A 29 -3.15 -5.96 29.48
C GLY A 29 -2.77 -4.94 28.41
N LYS A 30 -2.33 -3.76 28.83
CA LYS A 30 -1.95 -2.68 27.92
C LYS A 30 -0.55 -2.84 27.38
N ILE A 31 -0.40 -2.63 26.09
CA ILE A 31 0.90 -2.61 25.42
C ILE A 31 1.12 -1.25 24.75
N GLU A 32 2.36 -0.78 24.73
CA GLU A 32 2.80 0.29 23.85
C GLU A 32 3.60 -0.34 22.72
N ALA A 33 3.30 0.03 21.48
CA ALA A 33 4.03 -0.52 20.36
C ALA A 33 4.10 0.47 19.19
N GLY A 34 5.18 0.37 18.41
CA GLY A 34 5.55 1.40 17.45
C GLY A 34 6.90 1.15 16.79
N LEU A 35 7.55 2.24 16.37
CA LEU A 35 8.91 2.23 15.87
C LEU A 35 9.84 2.98 16.82
N ARG A 36 11.07 2.47 16.96
CA ARG A 36 12.18 3.14 17.65
C ARG A 36 13.42 3.10 16.78
N LEU A 37 14.38 3.98 17.07
CA LEU A 37 15.66 3.99 16.36
C LEU A 37 16.61 2.99 17.03
N GLY A 38 16.91 1.89 16.34
CA GLY A 38 17.89 0.88 16.74
C GLY A 38 19.28 1.14 16.17
N PRO A 39 20.26 0.25 16.42
CA PRO A 39 21.64 0.42 15.97
C PRO A 39 21.80 0.38 14.44
N ASN A 40 20.88 -0.29 13.75
CA ASN A 40 20.90 -0.46 12.29
C ASN A 40 19.81 0.37 11.58
N GLY A 41 19.19 1.32 12.29
CA GLY A 41 18.05 2.10 11.79
C GLY A 41 16.73 1.78 12.51
N PRO A 42 15.59 2.24 11.99
CA PRO A 42 14.29 2.03 12.59
C PRO A 42 13.91 0.55 12.71
N GLU A 43 13.41 0.17 13.88
CA GLU A 43 12.93 -1.17 14.19
C GLU A 43 11.56 -1.10 14.89
N GLN A 44 10.75 -2.15 14.71
CA GLN A 44 9.51 -2.31 15.44
C GLN A 44 9.79 -2.63 16.91
N TYR A 45 8.96 -2.12 17.83
CA TYR A 45 9.02 -2.46 19.23
C TYR A 45 7.64 -2.68 19.86
N VAL A 46 7.62 -3.46 20.93
CA VAL A 46 6.46 -3.74 21.77
C VAL A 46 6.91 -3.79 23.24
N VAL A 47 6.28 -2.99 24.09
CA VAL A 47 6.50 -2.96 25.54
C VAL A 47 5.20 -3.29 26.26
N ASP A 48 5.25 -4.27 27.15
CA ASP A 48 4.20 -4.51 28.14
C ASP A 48 4.21 -3.39 29.19
N LEU A 49 3.14 -2.60 29.26
CA LEU A 49 3.08 -1.43 30.15
C LEU A 49 2.90 -1.81 31.62
N ALA A 50 2.46 -3.04 31.94
CA ALA A 50 2.34 -3.49 33.32
C ALA A 50 3.70 -3.87 33.92
N THR A 51 4.57 -4.50 33.13
CA THR A 51 5.89 -4.99 33.58
C THR A 51 7.06 -4.11 33.14
N GLY A 52 6.84 -3.23 32.16
CA GLY A 52 7.89 -2.46 31.49
C GLY A 52 8.81 -3.31 30.61
N ARG A 53 8.46 -4.60 30.40
CA ARG A 53 9.30 -5.53 29.65
C ARG A 53 9.16 -5.31 28.16
N ASP A 54 10.30 -5.25 27.48
CA ASP A 54 10.37 -5.35 26.02
C ASP A 54 10.03 -6.80 25.61
N ILE A 55 8.97 -6.94 24.83
CA ILE A 55 8.44 -8.21 24.31
C ILE A 55 8.45 -8.22 22.77
N SER A 56 9.29 -7.37 22.16
CA SER A 56 9.43 -7.27 20.71
C SER A 56 9.97 -8.58 20.13
N GLU A 57 9.30 -9.08 19.11
CA GLU A 57 9.82 -10.16 18.26
C GLU A 57 10.12 -9.58 16.86
N PRO A 58 11.29 -9.87 16.28
CA PRO A 58 11.58 -9.43 14.92
C PRO A 58 10.61 -10.09 13.93
N PRO A 59 10.27 -9.41 12.82
CA PRO A 59 9.46 -10.03 11.79
C PRO A 59 10.19 -11.22 11.17
N ILE A 60 9.43 -12.27 10.83
CA ILE A 60 9.98 -13.49 10.23
C ILE A 60 9.60 -13.52 8.76
N CYS A 61 10.59 -13.54 7.86
CA CYS A 61 10.35 -13.69 6.43
C CYS A 61 10.61 -15.13 5.97
N LYS A 62 9.70 -15.67 5.16
CA LYS A 62 9.87 -16.91 4.40
C LYS A 62 9.91 -16.56 2.92
N HIS A 63 10.99 -16.93 2.24
CA HIS A 63 11.14 -16.79 0.80
C HIS A 63 10.65 -18.06 0.09
N CYS A 64 9.77 -17.91 -0.90
CA CYS A 64 9.31 -19.01 -1.75
C CYS A 64 10.18 -19.11 -3.02
N ASP A 65 10.26 -20.30 -3.62
CA ASP A 65 11.08 -20.56 -4.82
C ASP A 65 10.70 -19.68 -6.04
N ASN A 66 9.45 -19.22 -6.08
CA ASN A 66 8.93 -18.32 -7.11
C ASN A 66 9.19 -16.82 -6.82
N GLY A 67 9.99 -16.52 -5.79
CA GLY A 67 10.33 -15.15 -5.38
C GLY A 67 9.28 -14.43 -4.53
N ILE A 68 8.20 -15.11 -4.13
CA ILE A 68 7.22 -14.53 -3.20
C ILE A 68 7.78 -14.54 -1.79
N ASP A 69 7.70 -13.38 -1.14
CA ASP A 69 8.08 -13.19 0.26
C ASP A 69 6.85 -13.24 1.14
N PHE A 70 6.95 -13.99 2.23
CA PHE A 70 5.92 -14.05 3.25
C PHE A 70 6.46 -13.53 4.56
N LEU A 71 5.95 -12.38 4.98
CA LEU A 71 6.32 -11.68 6.19
C LEU A 71 5.31 -11.96 7.30
N TYR A 72 5.78 -12.58 8.38
CA TYR A 72 5.07 -12.62 9.65
C TYR A 72 5.45 -11.39 10.47
N ASP A 73 4.52 -10.43 10.54
CA ASP A 73 4.63 -9.23 11.38
C ASP A 73 3.83 -9.44 12.66
N HIS A 74 4.50 -9.89 13.72
CA HIS A 74 3.88 -10.09 15.03
C HIS A 74 3.26 -8.79 15.57
N PHE A 75 3.88 -7.63 15.32
CA PHE A 75 3.39 -6.33 15.76
C PHE A 75 2.04 -5.98 15.10
N GLY A 76 1.84 -6.39 13.84
CA GLY A 76 0.53 -6.32 13.19
C GLY A 76 -0.59 -6.99 13.99
N GLY A 77 -0.27 -8.10 14.68
CA GLY A 77 -1.20 -8.92 15.47
C GLY A 77 -1.66 -8.29 16.78
N LEU A 78 -0.94 -7.27 17.21
CA LEU A 78 -1.15 -6.59 18.49
C LEU A 78 -2.02 -5.34 18.36
N LYS A 79 -2.24 -4.87 17.13
CA LYS A 79 -3.08 -3.71 16.82
C LYS A 79 -4.57 -4.09 16.95
N PRO A 80 -5.47 -3.14 17.31
CA PRO A 80 -6.90 -3.33 17.23
C PRO A 80 -7.26 -3.75 15.80
N HIS A 81 -7.70 -5.00 15.67
CA HIS A 81 -8.00 -5.54 14.36
C HIS A 81 -9.36 -5.04 13.90
N THR A 82 -9.44 -4.61 12.63
CA THR A 82 -10.73 -4.59 11.94
C THR A 82 -11.34 -5.98 12.07
N PRO A 83 -12.61 -6.13 12.52
CA PRO A 83 -13.26 -7.43 12.65
C PRO A 83 -13.07 -8.31 11.41
N SER A 84 -13.09 -9.63 11.59
CA SER A 84 -13.03 -10.54 10.45
C SER A 84 -14.16 -10.20 9.49
N LYS A 85 -13.80 -9.90 8.25
CA LYS A 85 -14.74 -9.65 7.17
C LYS A 85 -15.10 -10.98 6.50
N SER A 86 -16.32 -11.10 6.00
CA SER A 86 -16.75 -12.28 5.24
C SER A 86 -16.05 -12.32 3.87
N PRO A 87 -15.72 -13.51 3.33
CA PRO A 87 -15.27 -13.62 1.95
C PRO A 87 -16.26 -13.00 0.96
N GLY A 88 -15.73 -12.45 -0.14
CA GLY A 88 -16.51 -11.83 -1.21
C GLY A 88 -16.35 -10.32 -1.30
N LYS A 89 -17.29 -9.68 -2.01
CA LYS A 89 -17.42 -8.21 -2.10
C LYS A 89 -17.67 -7.63 -0.70
N GLN A 90 -16.99 -6.54 -0.35
CA GLN A 90 -17.24 -5.78 0.88
C GLN A 90 -18.19 -4.60 0.63
N ASP A 91 -18.75 -4.07 1.72
CA ASP A 91 -19.51 -2.82 1.67
C ASP A 91 -18.66 -1.69 1.13
N ASP A 92 -19.29 -0.80 0.35
CA ASP A 92 -18.63 0.35 -0.24
C ASP A 92 -18.14 1.31 0.87
N LEU A 93 -16.94 1.86 0.72
CA LEU A 93 -16.42 2.87 1.65
C LEU A 93 -17.16 4.19 1.45
N LEU A 94 -17.56 4.81 2.56
CA LEU A 94 -18.26 6.10 2.56
C LEU A 94 -17.46 7.18 1.82
N GLU A 95 -18.14 7.93 0.96
CA GLU A 95 -17.57 9.01 0.14
C GLU A 95 -17.53 10.37 0.85
N ASP A 96 -18.22 10.50 2.00
CA ASP A 96 -18.30 11.77 2.70
C ASP A 96 -17.02 12.08 3.50
N ALA A 97 -16.67 13.36 3.52
CA ALA A 97 -15.46 13.83 4.18
C ALA A 97 -15.52 13.70 5.72
N ASP A 98 -16.73 13.70 6.30
CA ASP A 98 -16.95 13.57 7.75
C ASP A 98 -16.59 12.16 8.25
N SER A 99 -16.82 11.15 7.41
CA SER A 99 -16.48 9.74 7.68
C SER A 99 -15.06 9.35 7.22
N CYS A 100 -14.30 10.29 6.66
CA CYS A 100 -12.95 10.02 6.17
C CYS A 100 -12.02 9.58 7.31
N ILE A 101 -11.40 8.40 7.17
CA ILE A 101 -10.45 7.85 8.17
C ILE A 101 -9.20 8.72 8.35
N PHE A 102 -8.82 9.52 7.35
CA PHE A 102 -7.78 10.52 7.53
C PHE A 102 -8.22 11.72 8.36
N ALA A 103 -9.51 11.83 8.70
CA ALA A 103 -10.13 12.98 9.33
C ALA A 103 -9.68 14.30 8.66
N CYS A 104 -9.73 14.32 7.32
CA CYS A 104 -9.14 15.37 6.49
C CYS A 104 -9.84 16.73 6.62
N GLN A 105 -10.98 16.79 7.31
CA GLN A 105 -11.71 18.01 7.63
C GLN A 105 -11.96 18.19 9.14
N ASN A 106 -11.43 17.31 9.99
CA ASN A 106 -11.68 17.33 11.42
C ASN A 106 -10.38 17.25 12.24
N GLN A 107 -9.85 18.42 12.63
CA GLN A 107 -8.64 18.54 13.45
C GLN A 107 -8.82 18.07 14.90
N ASN A 108 -10.05 17.81 15.37
CA ASN A 108 -10.27 17.38 16.75
C ASN A 108 -9.92 15.90 16.94
N VAL A 109 -9.86 15.14 15.85
CA VAL A 109 -9.48 13.72 15.86
C VAL A 109 -7.95 13.59 16.03
N PRO A 110 -7.45 12.83 17.02
CA PRO A 110 -6.00 12.74 17.29
C PRO A 110 -5.14 12.31 16.08
N HIS A 111 -5.67 11.43 15.23
CA HIS A 111 -4.96 10.90 14.07
C HIS A 111 -5.17 11.70 12.78
N SER A 112 -5.88 12.83 12.84
CA SER A 112 -6.17 13.68 11.67
C SER A 112 -4.90 14.10 10.94
N VAL A 113 -4.93 14.01 9.61
CA VAL A 113 -3.86 14.53 8.75
C VAL A 113 -3.60 16.02 8.95
N LEU A 114 -4.61 16.79 9.39
CA LEU A 114 -4.50 18.21 9.69
C LEU A 114 -3.59 18.52 10.89
N ARG A 115 -3.40 17.54 11.79
CA ARG A 115 -2.54 17.68 12.98
C ARG A 115 -1.13 17.14 12.76
N ARG A 116 -0.91 16.48 11.62
CA ARG A 116 0.33 15.74 11.36
C ARG A 116 1.27 16.63 10.57
N THR A 117 2.54 16.57 10.93
CA THR A 117 3.59 17.23 10.13
C THR A 117 3.98 16.28 9.00
N PRO A 118 3.91 16.71 7.73
CA PRO A 118 4.41 15.90 6.62
C PRO A 118 5.93 15.73 6.74
N LEU A 119 6.45 14.57 6.33
CA LEU A 119 7.89 14.33 6.23
C LEU A 119 8.48 15.02 5.01
N LEU A 120 7.68 15.11 3.94
CA LEU A 120 8.06 15.75 2.70
C LEU A 120 6.87 16.47 2.08
N GLN A 121 7.15 17.58 1.41
CA GLN A 121 6.20 18.28 0.55
C GLN A 121 6.84 18.45 -0.82
N VAL A 122 6.14 18.04 -1.88
CA VAL A 122 6.60 18.15 -3.25
C VAL A 122 5.53 18.79 -4.12
N GLU A 123 5.95 19.62 -5.07
CA GLU A 123 5.07 20.18 -6.09
C GLU A 123 5.31 19.42 -7.39
N LEU A 124 4.28 18.71 -7.85
CA LEU A 124 4.30 17.87 -9.04
C LEU A 124 3.40 18.48 -10.13
N PRO A 125 3.49 18.02 -11.39
CA PRO A 125 2.74 18.61 -12.50
C PRO A 125 1.22 18.72 -12.25
N GLY A 126 0.63 17.73 -11.59
CA GLY A 126 -0.80 17.68 -11.33
C GLY A 126 -1.24 18.33 -10.02
N SER A 127 -0.45 18.21 -8.95
CA SER A 127 -0.80 18.70 -7.61
C SER A 127 0.43 18.86 -6.71
N LYS A 128 0.25 19.58 -5.59
CA LYS A 128 1.18 19.51 -4.47
C LYS A 128 0.85 18.25 -3.65
N TRP A 129 1.85 17.50 -3.22
CA TRP A 129 1.71 16.26 -2.46
C TRP A 129 2.48 16.31 -1.16
N PHE A 130 1.84 15.83 -0.10
CA PHE A 130 2.44 15.68 1.22
C PHE A 130 2.64 14.19 1.54
N ALA A 131 3.86 13.82 1.92
CA ALA A 131 4.16 12.48 2.41
C ALA A 131 4.01 12.43 3.93
N PHE A 132 3.11 11.60 4.43
CA PHE A 132 2.91 11.35 5.85
C PHE A 132 3.38 9.96 6.25
N PRO A 133 3.91 9.77 7.46
CA PRO A 133 4.20 8.44 7.97
C PRO A 133 2.90 7.70 8.23
N ASN A 134 2.72 6.46 7.77
CA ASN A 134 1.60 5.64 8.19
C ASN A 134 1.58 5.51 9.73
N LEU A 135 0.39 5.51 10.33
CA LEU A 135 0.25 5.49 11.80
C LEU A 135 0.67 4.16 12.42
N THR A 136 0.57 3.08 11.66
CA THR A 136 0.82 1.71 12.11
C THR A 136 1.62 0.94 11.05
N PRO A 137 2.83 1.41 10.70
CA PRO A 137 3.59 0.85 9.60
C PRO A 137 4.00 -0.60 9.87
N TRP A 138 3.96 -1.44 8.84
CA TRP A 138 4.52 -2.79 8.85
C TRP A 138 5.96 -2.83 8.33
N GLU A 139 6.35 -1.86 7.49
CA GLU A 139 7.74 -1.66 7.04
C GLU A 139 8.42 -0.61 7.94
N SER A 140 9.48 -1.02 8.66
CA SER A 140 10.15 -0.13 9.61
C SER A 140 10.99 0.94 8.92
N ARG A 141 11.53 0.68 7.72
CA ARG A 141 12.30 1.66 6.93
C ARG A 141 11.45 2.83 6.45
N GLY A 142 10.13 2.66 6.38
CA GLY A 142 9.20 3.69 5.95
C GLY A 142 8.00 3.10 5.23
N LEU A 143 6.79 3.36 5.77
CA LEU A 143 5.54 3.24 5.03
C LEU A 143 4.90 4.62 4.98
N LEU A 144 4.80 5.18 3.78
CA LEU A 144 4.33 6.53 3.54
C LEU A 144 2.91 6.54 3.00
N LEU A 145 2.20 7.63 3.28
CA LEU A 145 0.92 8.00 2.69
C LEU A 145 1.12 9.33 1.96
N TRP A 146 1.02 9.31 0.63
CA TRP A 146 1.06 10.50 -0.19
C TRP A 146 -0.36 11.02 -0.36
N VAL A 147 -0.61 12.24 0.08
CA VAL A 147 -1.94 12.87 0.02
C VAL A 147 -1.84 14.18 -0.77
N PRO A 148 -2.70 14.40 -1.78
CA PRO A 148 -2.68 15.64 -2.55
C PRO A 148 -3.24 16.78 -1.70
N VAL A 149 -2.68 17.96 -1.87
CA VAL A 149 -3.08 19.18 -1.18
C VAL A 149 -3.23 20.33 -2.14
N VAL A 150 -4.05 21.32 -1.78
CA VAL A 150 -4.21 22.55 -2.54
C VAL A 150 -3.70 23.71 -1.70
N PRO A 151 -2.63 24.41 -2.13
CA PRO A 151 -2.23 25.66 -1.50
C PRO A 151 -3.23 26.75 -1.88
N ASP A 152 -3.81 27.45 -0.90
CA ASP A 152 -4.72 28.59 -1.14
C ASP A 152 -4.04 29.96 -0.91
N GLY A 153 -2.70 29.97 -0.87
CA GLY A 153 -1.89 31.17 -0.68
C GLY A 153 -1.68 31.59 0.79
N VAL A 154 -2.48 31.10 1.73
CA VAL A 154 -2.35 31.39 3.18
C VAL A 154 -2.33 30.11 4.01
N THR A 155 -3.10 29.11 3.59
CA THR A 155 -3.25 27.79 4.20
C THR A 155 -3.04 26.68 3.17
N THR A 156 -2.70 25.48 3.68
CA THR A 156 -2.73 24.26 2.87
C THR A 156 -4.03 23.54 3.18
N THR A 157 -4.87 23.33 2.15
CA THR A 157 -6.12 22.58 2.29
C THR A 157 -5.93 21.13 1.84
N PHE A 158 -6.64 20.23 2.51
CA PHE A 158 -6.66 18.79 2.19
C PHE A 158 -8.00 18.48 1.53
N PRO A 159 -8.12 18.62 0.19
CA PRO A 159 -9.38 18.36 -0.48
C PRO A 159 -9.73 16.88 -0.32
N HIS A 160 -10.94 16.59 0.14
CA HIS A 160 -11.46 15.24 0.12
C HIS A 160 -11.80 14.87 -1.33
N ARG A 161 -10.95 14.06 -1.96
CA ARG A 161 -11.16 13.53 -3.31
C ARG A 161 -11.38 12.02 -3.22
N PRO A 162 -12.38 11.44 -3.91
CA PRO A 162 -12.57 9.98 -3.92
C PRO A 162 -11.29 9.24 -4.34
N GLN A 163 -11.15 7.98 -3.91
CA GLN A 163 -10.01 7.11 -4.22
C GLN A 163 -10.07 6.62 -5.68
N GLY A 164 -9.85 7.54 -6.62
CA GLY A 164 -9.81 7.32 -8.06
C GLY A 164 -8.72 8.15 -8.73
N LEU A 165 -8.16 7.61 -9.81
CA LEU A 165 -7.09 8.25 -10.56
C LEU A 165 -7.64 9.12 -11.69
N THR A 166 -6.96 10.24 -11.88
CA THR A 166 -7.01 11.07 -13.09
C THR A 166 -5.69 10.90 -13.85
N ARG A 167 -5.67 11.30 -15.12
CA ARG A 167 -4.43 11.41 -15.90
C ARG A 167 -3.33 12.18 -15.14
N ALA A 168 -3.67 13.34 -14.58
CA ALA A 168 -2.71 14.17 -13.83
C ALA A 168 -2.16 13.47 -12.59
N SER A 169 -2.99 12.71 -11.86
CA SER A 169 -2.50 11.94 -10.71
C SER A 169 -1.63 10.75 -11.10
N ILE A 170 -1.77 10.20 -12.32
CA ILE A 170 -0.83 9.17 -12.80
C ILE A 170 0.53 9.80 -13.11
N GLU A 171 0.55 10.99 -13.69
CA GLU A 171 1.79 11.75 -13.90
C GLU A 171 2.53 11.96 -12.58
N ASP A 172 1.81 12.40 -11.55
CA ASP A 172 2.34 12.57 -10.20
C ASP A 172 2.79 11.24 -9.56
N PHE A 173 2.03 10.16 -9.75
CA PHE A 173 2.38 8.81 -9.28
C PHE A 173 3.70 8.33 -9.90
N LEU A 174 3.89 8.56 -11.20
CA LEU A 174 5.11 8.20 -11.91
C LEU A 174 6.30 9.03 -11.43
N GLU A 175 6.15 10.34 -11.26
CA GLU A 175 7.21 11.20 -10.72
C GLU A 175 7.61 10.78 -9.29
N ILE A 176 6.65 10.45 -8.42
CA ILE A 176 6.94 9.92 -7.07
C ILE A 176 7.69 8.59 -7.17
N SER A 177 7.19 7.64 -7.94
CA SER A 177 7.78 6.31 -8.03
C SER A 177 9.18 6.30 -8.67
N GLN A 178 9.46 7.24 -9.57
CA GLN A 178 10.75 7.35 -10.25
C GLN A 178 11.79 8.16 -9.47
N SER A 179 11.40 8.78 -8.35
CA SER A 179 12.32 9.54 -7.51
C SER A 179 13.47 8.70 -6.99
N ARG A 180 13.23 7.40 -6.71
CA ARG A 180 14.25 6.44 -6.30
C ARG A 180 13.96 5.03 -6.79
N LYS A 181 15.01 4.25 -7.03
CA LYS A 181 14.90 2.86 -7.52
C LYS A 181 14.43 1.86 -6.45
N ASP A 182 14.66 2.18 -5.18
CA ASP A 182 14.30 1.38 -4.02
C ASP A 182 12.93 1.76 -3.45
N LEU A 183 12.21 2.70 -4.07
CA LEU A 183 10.89 3.14 -3.62
C LEU A 183 9.79 2.42 -4.40
N VAL A 184 9.09 1.51 -3.73
CA VAL A 184 7.88 0.89 -4.26
C VAL A 184 6.71 1.82 -3.97
N THR A 185 6.00 2.24 -5.01
CA THR A 185 4.84 3.13 -4.87
C THR A 185 3.60 2.46 -5.44
N PHE A 186 2.49 2.50 -4.72
CA PHE A 186 1.27 1.80 -5.09
C PHE A 186 0.01 2.58 -4.76
N PHE A 187 -1.02 2.31 -5.54
CA PHE A 187 -2.37 2.81 -5.42
C PHE A 187 -3.30 1.61 -5.44
N ASN A 188 -4.20 1.54 -4.45
CA ASN A 188 -5.28 0.58 -4.43
C ASN A 188 -6.59 1.34 -4.69
N SER A 189 -7.40 0.92 -5.66
CA SER A 189 -8.73 1.52 -5.88
C SER A 189 -9.70 1.10 -4.79
N LEU A 190 -10.90 1.69 -4.76
CA LEU A 190 -12.03 1.12 -4.03
C LEU A 190 -12.25 -0.34 -4.45
N HIS A 191 -12.49 -1.23 -3.48
CA HIS A 191 -12.51 -2.70 -3.62
C HIS A 191 -11.22 -3.36 -4.16
N GLY A 192 -10.15 -2.59 -4.42
CA GLY A 192 -8.78 -3.06 -4.66
C GLY A 192 -8.00 -3.26 -3.35
N GLY A 193 -8.65 -3.21 -2.19
CA GLY A 193 -7.95 -3.22 -0.90
C GLY A 193 -7.62 -1.83 -0.36
N ALA A 194 -8.17 -0.76 -0.97
CA ALA A 194 -8.23 0.54 -0.31
C ALA A 194 -8.96 0.41 1.03
N SER A 195 -8.38 1.00 2.07
CA SER A 195 -9.02 1.11 3.39
C SER A 195 -9.62 2.49 3.63
N VAL A 196 -9.36 3.46 2.76
CA VAL A 196 -9.81 4.84 2.87
C VAL A 196 -10.30 5.31 1.50
N ASN A 197 -11.50 5.90 1.46
CA ASN A 197 -11.99 6.60 0.28
C ASN A 197 -11.51 8.06 0.30
N HIS A 198 -10.21 8.26 0.05
CA HIS A 198 -9.59 9.56 -0.08
C HIS A 198 -8.32 9.38 -0.89
N LEU A 199 -8.22 9.98 -2.08
CA LEU A 199 -7.09 9.84 -3.01
C LEU A 199 -5.74 9.88 -2.29
N HIS A 200 -5.05 8.76 -2.26
CA HIS A 200 -3.69 8.66 -1.75
C HIS A 200 -2.90 7.57 -2.45
N PHE A 201 -1.59 7.74 -2.45
CA PHE A 201 -0.63 6.68 -2.77
C PHE A 201 0.03 6.19 -1.50
N GLN A 202 0.57 4.99 -1.56
CA GLN A 202 1.40 4.43 -0.53
C GLN A 202 2.78 4.18 -1.10
N SER A 203 3.82 4.38 -0.29
CA SER A 203 5.16 3.94 -0.67
C SER A 203 5.87 3.22 0.45
N VAL A 204 6.70 2.25 0.07
CA VAL A 204 7.61 1.52 0.95
C VAL A 204 8.97 1.37 0.30
N TYR A 205 9.99 1.16 1.11
CA TYR A 205 11.30 0.82 0.61
C TYR A 205 11.41 -0.68 0.32
N SER A 206 12.03 -1.03 -0.80
CA SER A 206 12.41 -2.39 -1.16
C SER A 206 13.83 -2.38 -1.75
N ASP A 207 14.69 -3.25 -1.26
CA ASP A 207 16.08 -3.41 -1.69
C ASP A 207 16.26 -4.58 -2.67
N HIS A 208 15.18 -5.26 -3.03
CA HIS A 208 15.17 -6.39 -3.94
C HIS A 208 13.97 -6.31 -4.87
N LYS A 209 14.08 -7.07 -5.96
CA LYS A 209 12.99 -7.26 -6.92
C LYS A 209 11.89 -8.11 -6.32
N MET A 210 10.64 -7.68 -6.47
CA MET A 210 9.49 -8.45 -6.03
C MET A 210 9.16 -9.57 -7.03
N ALA A 211 8.42 -10.59 -6.61
CA ALA A 211 8.12 -11.79 -7.39
C ALA A 211 7.57 -11.49 -8.80
N VAL A 212 6.69 -10.49 -8.93
CA VAL A 212 6.11 -10.11 -10.23
C VAL A 212 7.17 -9.58 -11.22
N GLU A 213 8.27 -9.02 -10.73
CA GLU A 213 9.37 -8.53 -11.57
C GLU A 213 10.23 -9.65 -12.17
N LEU A 214 10.06 -10.87 -11.65
CA LEU A 214 10.73 -12.08 -12.13
C LEU A 214 9.89 -12.86 -13.15
N ALA A 215 8.61 -12.49 -13.31
CA ALA A 215 7.69 -13.16 -14.20
C ALA A 215 8.01 -12.90 -15.68
N ALA A 216 7.53 -13.80 -16.55
CA ALA A 216 7.67 -13.63 -17.98
C ALA A 216 6.79 -12.47 -18.46
N LEU A 217 7.27 -11.75 -19.47
CA LEU A 217 6.52 -10.71 -20.13
C LEU A 217 6.19 -11.15 -21.56
N VAL A 218 4.91 -11.08 -21.93
CA VAL A 218 4.44 -11.42 -23.28
C VAL A 218 3.73 -10.24 -23.91
N LYS A 219 3.95 -10.03 -25.22
CA LYS A 219 3.19 -9.02 -25.96
C LYS A 219 1.79 -9.53 -26.23
N TRP A 220 0.79 -8.69 -25.97
CA TRP A 220 -0.60 -8.95 -26.32
C TRP A 220 -1.20 -7.66 -26.89
N GLU A 221 -1.48 -7.70 -28.20
CA GLU A 221 -1.91 -6.53 -28.95
C GLU A 221 -0.98 -5.33 -28.76
N LYS A 222 -1.49 -4.20 -28.25
CA LYS A 222 -0.71 -2.99 -27.93
C LYS A 222 -0.13 -2.98 -26.52
N TYR A 223 -0.47 -3.95 -25.67
CA TYR A 223 0.01 -4.05 -24.29
C TYR A 223 1.11 -5.10 -24.12
N THR A 224 1.75 -5.05 -22.96
CA THR A 224 2.59 -6.14 -22.45
C THR A 224 1.89 -6.73 -21.24
N LEU A 225 1.81 -8.05 -21.16
CA LEU A 225 1.22 -8.78 -20.05
C LEU A 225 2.30 -9.42 -19.19
N VAL A 226 2.03 -9.48 -17.90
CA VAL A 226 2.71 -10.42 -17.00
C VAL A 226 2.09 -11.80 -17.20
N ASP A 227 2.88 -12.73 -17.71
CA ASP A 227 2.49 -14.11 -17.97
C ASP A 227 3.29 -15.10 -17.10
N GLY A 228 2.69 -16.25 -16.82
CA GLY A 228 3.27 -17.26 -15.92
C GLY A 228 3.30 -16.88 -14.43
N TYR A 229 2.93 -15.64 -14.08
CA TYR A 229 2.67 -15.23 -12.69
C TYR A 229 1.25 -15.58 -12.24
N PHE A 230 1.01 -15.65 -10.93
CA PHE A 230 -0.29 -16.07 -10.39
C PHE A 230 -1.39 -15.02 -10.53
N ALA A 231 -1.00 -13.75 -10.65
CA ALA A 231 -1.88 -12.63 -10.89
C ALA A 231 -1.57 -12.02 -12.27
N PRO A 232 -2.40 -12.24 -13.31
CA PRO A 232 -2.22 -11.55 -14.58
C PRO A 232 -2.33 -10.03 -14.40
N ALA A 233 -1.49 -9.29 -15.10
CA ALA A 233 -1.42 -7.83 -15.03
C ALA A 233 -1.00 -7.24 -16.38
N LEU A 234 -1.35 -5.97 -16.62
CA LEU A 234 -0.68 -5.17 -17.64
C LEU A 234 0.67 -4.69 -17.07
N PHE A 235 1.70 -4.72 -17.90
CA PHE A 235 3.04 -4.21 -17.60
C PHE A 235 3.36 -3.01 -18.48
N PHE A 236 3.91 -1.97 -17.86
CA PHE A 236 4.40 -0.76 -18.49
C PHE A 236 5.87 -0.57 -18.10
N ALA A 237 6.76 -0.51 -19.09
CA ALA A 237 8.17 -0.21 -18.85
C ALA A 237 8.34 1.19 -18.21
N LEU A 238 9.46 1.41 -17.52
CA LEU A 238 9.75 2.68 -16.82
C LEU A 238 9.68 3.93 -17.71
N ASP A 239 9.91 3.79 -19.01
CA ASP A 239 9.88 4.84 -20.02
C ASP A 239 8.57 4.86 -20.83
N SER A 240 7.53 4.15 -20.35
CA SER A 240 6.23 4.13 -21.02
C SER A 240 5.59 5.51 -21.03
N ASP A 241 5.04 5.86 -22.19
CA ASP A 241 4.21 7.05 -22.34
C ASP A 241 3.01 6.99 -21.38
N ILE A 242 2.70 8.10 -20.73
CA ILE A 242 1.61 8.22 -19.77
C ILE A 242 0.26 7.80 -20.36
N GLU A 243 0.00 8.06 -21.64
CA GLU A 243 -1.25 7.68 -22.29
C GLU A 243 -1.42 6.17 -22.36
N LYS A 244 -0.32 5.40 -22.48
CA LYS A 244 -0.38 3.93 -22.47
C LYS A 244 -0.84 3.39 -21.12
N ILE A 245 -0.56 4.12 -20.04
CA ILE A 245 -0.94 3.75 -18.66
C ILE A 245 -2.34 4.28 -18.36
N TRP A 246 -2.63 5.54 -18.73
CA TRP A 246 -3.91 6.19 -18.44
C TRP A 246 -5.08 5.56 -19.20
N GLU A 247 -4.95 5.29 -20.50
CA GLU A 247 -6.04 4.76 -21.32
C GLU A 247 -6.70 3.50 -20.72
N PRO A 248 -5.97 2.43 -20.34
CA PRO A 248 -6.61 1.26 -19.73
C PRO A 248 -7.20 1.58 -18.35
N ILE A 249 -6.56 2.42 -17.53
CA ILE A 249 -7.07 2.81 -16.21
C ILE A 249 -8.39 3.57 -16.34
N GLU A 250 -8.48 4.51 -17.27
CA GLU A 250 -9.70 5.27 -17.53
C GLU A 250 -10.86 4.34 -17.90
N LYS A 251 -10.63 3.40 -18.83
CA LYS A 251 -11.63 2.41 -19.25
C LYS A 251 -12.07 1.51 -18.10
N ILE A 252 -11.12 1.00 -17.31
CA ILE A 252 -11.38 0.16 -16.13
C ILE A 252 -12.22 0.92 -15.09
N GLN A 253 -11.88 2.18 -14.82
CA GLN A 253 -12.63 3.04 -13.90
C GLN A 253 -14.05 3.33 -14.40
N GLN A 254 -14.20 3.67 -15.68
CA GLN A 254 -15.51 3.92 -16.30
C GLN A 254 -16.40 2.67 -16.26
N ALA A 255 -15.81 1.48 -16.32
CA ALA A 255 -16.50 0.20 -16.17
C ALA A 255 -16.82 -0.17 -14.71
N GLY A 256 -16.39 0.64 -13.72
CA GLY A 256 -16.57 0.33 -12.30
C GLY A 256 -15.79 -0.91 -11.83
N ILE A 257 -14.71 -1.26 -12.53
CA ILE A 257 -13.90 -2.43 -12.20
C ILE A 257 -12.76 -2.00 -11.25
N PRO A 258 -12.62 -2.65 -10.09
CA PRO A 258 -11.53 -2.37 -9.16
C PRO A 258 -10.15 -2.71 -9.76
N TYR A 259 -9.09 -2.05 -9.30
CA TYR A 259 -7.73 -2.30 -9.76
C TYR A 259 -6.69 -1.83 -8.74
N ASP A 260 -5.47 -2.36 -8.89
CA ASP A 260 -4.28 -1.89 -8.17
C ASP A 260 -3.22 -1.47 -9.18
N LEU A 261 -2.58 -0.33 -8.93
CA LEU A 261 -1.44 0.17 -9.70
C LEU A 261 -0.20 0.17 -8.80
N ILE A 262 0.88 -0.48 -9.22
CA ILE A 262 2.13 -0.51 -8.45
C ILE A 262 3.33 -0.27 -9.36
N ALA A 263 4.16 0.69 -8.99
CA ALA A 263 5.44 0.95 -9.61
C ALA A 263 6.56 0.31 -8.78
N LEU A 264 7.38 -0.48 -9.47
CA LEU A 264 8.52 -1.24 -8.95
C LEU A 264 9.79 -0.86 -9.71
N SER A 265 10.91 -1.52 -9.39
CA SER A 265 12.21 -1.22 -9.98
C SER A 265 12.28 -1.48 -11.50
N SER A 266 11.44 -2.38 -12.01
CA SER A 266 11.36 -2.78 -13.43
C SER A 266 10.35 -1.99 -14.27
N GLY A 267 9.36 -1.35 -13.65
CA GLY A 267 8.22 -0.76 -14.35
C GLY A 267 6.97 -0.67 -13.49
N THR A 268 5.85 -0.38 -14.14
CA THR A 268 4.54 -0.25 -13.51
C THR A 268 3.63 -1.41 -13.89
N TYR A 269 2.90 -1.92 -12.92
CA TYR A 269 2.03 -3.08 -13.03
C TYR A 269 0.60 -2.67 -12.67
N LEU A 270 -0.35 -3.01 -13.53
CA LEU A 270 -1.77 -2.79 -13.32
C LEU A 270 -2.48 -4.13 -13.16
N PHE A 271 -2.90 -4.43 -11.93
CA PHE A 271 -3.67 -5.61 -11.59
C PHE A 271 -5.15 -5.27 -11.63
N ILE A 272 -5.90 -5.91 -12.52
CA ILE A 272 -7.34 -5.72 -12.60
C ILE A 272 -8.00 -6.66 -11.60
N ARG A 273 -8.86 -6.15 -10.74
CA ARG A 273 -9.37 -6.86 -9.56
C ARG A 273 -10.80 -7.33 -9.78
N ASN A 274 -11.11 -8.48 -9.19
CA ASN A 274 -12.44 -9.05 -9.21
C ASN A 274 -13.23 -8.59 -7.98
N ILE A 275 -14.21 -7.71 -8.17
CA ILE A 275 -15.01 -7.13 -7.07
C ILE A 275 -15.70 -8.21 -6.21
N ASN A 276 -16.08 -9.34 -6.80
CA ASN A 276 -16.74 -10.44 -6.09
C ASN A 276 -15.78 -11.25 -5.20
N HIS A 277 -14.47 -11.01 -5.33
CA HIS A 277 -13.40 -11.69 -4.62
C HIS A 277 -12.42 -10.68 -4.02
N GLU A 278 -12.95 -9.56 -3.51
CA GLU A 278 -12.16 -8.58 -2.75
C GLU A 278 -11.45 -9.25 -1.56
N ILE A 279 -12.20 -10.09 -0.84
CA ILE A 279 -11.67 -11.00 0.18
C ILE A 279 -11.87 -12.43 -0.29
N VAL A 280 -10.78 -13.21 -0.30
CA VAL A 280 -10.80 -14.64 -0.61
C VAL A 280 -10.51 -15.44 0.65
N GLU A 281 -11.29 -16.50 0.88
CA GLU A 281 -11.27 -17.28 2.13
C GLU A 281 -9.90 -17.92 2.40
N GLU A 282 -9.22 -18.36 1.34
CA GLU A 282 -7.96 -19.08 1.50
C GLU A 282 -6.75 -18.20 1.83
N PHE A 283 -6.79 -16.89 1.50
CA PHE A 283 -5.62 -16.00 1.56
C PHE A 283 -5.36 -15.49 2.98
N PRO A 284 -4.09 -15.42 3.41
CA PRO A 284 -3.73 -14.93 4.73
C PRO A 284 -3.81 -13.40 4.79
N GLY A 285 -4.39 -12.88 5.85
CA GLY A 285 -4.58 -11.43 5.96
C GLY A 285 -5.83 -10.97 5.22
N ARG A 286 -6.58 -10.11 5.90
CA ARG A 286 -8.00 -9.80 5.66
C ARG A 286 -8.26 -8.92 4.43
N GLY A 287 -7.30 -8.78 3.54
CA GLY A 287 -7.40 -7.96 2.33
C GLY A 287 -6.17 -8.12 1.43
N LEU A 288 -6.42 -8.13 0.13
CA LEU A 288 -5.40 -8.14 -0.92
C LEU A 288 -5.31 -6.72 -1.51
N GLY A 289 -4.10 -6.15 -1.52
CA GLY A 289 -3.78 -4.91 -2.25
C GLY A 289 -2.58 -5.07 -3.18
N GLY A 290 -2.20 -4.00 -3.86
CA GLY A 290 -1.14 -4.01 -4.89
C GLY A 290 0.19 -4.61 -4.43
N ILE A 291 0.61 -4.33 -3.20
CA ILE A 291 1.86 -4.88 -2.63
C ILE A 291 1.83 -6.42 -2.52
N ASN A 292 0.65 -7.01 -2.28
CA ASN A 292 0.50 -8.44 -2.21
C ASN A 292 0.66 -9.06 -3.59
N PHE A 293 0.02 -8.49 -4.61
CA PHE A 293 0.17 -8.96 -5.99
C PHE A 293 1.57 -8.74 -6.57
N ALA A 294 2.36 -7.81 -6.03
CA ALA A 294 3.76 -7.71 -6.40
C ALA A 294 4.60 -8.88 -5.87
N GLY A 295 4.15 -9.56 -4.81
CA GLY A 295 4.81 -10.73 -4.25
C GLY A 295 5.20 -10.61 -2.78
N LEU A 296 4.73 -9.58 -2.06
CA LEU A 296 4.95 -9.46 -0.61
C LEU A 296 3.65 -9.73 0.14
N ILE A 297 3.56 -10.91 0.74
CA ILE A 297 2.43 -11.30 1.60
C ILE A 297 2.78 -10.95 3.04
N ILE A 298 1.86 -10.28 3.73
CA ILE A 298 2.09 -9.83 5.11
C ILE A 298 0.95 -10.37 5.97
N THR A 299 1.29 -11.09 7.04
CA THR A 299 0.29 -11.55 8.01
C THR A 299 0.77 -11.34 9.43
N ALA A 300 -0.21 -11.11 10.29
CA ALA A 300 -0.05 -11.04 11.73
C ALA A 300 -0.49 -12.33 12.44
N ASP A 301 -1.13 -13.24 11.71
CA ASP A 301 -1.63 -14.50 12.26
C ASP A 301 -0.62 -15.62 11.98
N LYS A 302 -0.10 -16.22 13.06
CA LYS A 302 0.90 -17.29 12.99
C LYS A 302 0.35 -18.57 12.33
N LYS A 303 -0.95 -18.83 12.47
CA LYS A 303 -1.61 -19.97 11.82
C LYS A 303 -1.65 -19.76 10.31
N ASP A 304 -2.02 -18.57 9.88
CA ASP A 304 -1.94 -18.18 8.47
C ASP A 304 -0.50 -18.25 7.96
N PHE A 305 0.47 -17.74 8.72
CA PHE A 305 1.89 -17.82 8.36
C PHE A 305 2.37 -19.26 8.09
N THR A 306 1.86 -20.21 8.88
CA THR A 306 2.23 -21.62 8.77
C THR A 306 1.46 -22.34 7.67
N ARG A 307 0.18 -21.99 7.46
CA ARG A 307 -0.74 -22.68 6.54
C ARG A 307 -0.50 -22.33 5.07
N VAL A 308 -0.01 -21.13 4.79
CA VAL A 308 -0.01 -20.62 3.42
C VAL A 308 1.10 -21.27 2.60
N THR A 309 0.67 -21.78 1.46
CA THR A 309 1.52 -22.41 0.46
C THR A 309 1.43 -21.63 -0.84
N GLU A 310 2.35 -21.90 -1.76
CA GLU A 310 2.28 -21.36 -3.13
C GLU A 310 0.92 -21.66 -3.78
N GLN A 311 0.38 -22.87 -3.57
CA GLN A 311 -0.92 -23.26 -4.13
C GLN A 311 -2.08 -22.40 -3.59
N VAL A 312 -2.04 -22.06 -2.30
CA VAL A 312 -3.02 -21.16 -1.67
C VAL A 312 -2.94 -19.78 -2.31
N ILE A 313 -1.72 -19.24 -2.47
CA ILE A 313 -1.51 -17.91 -3.08
C ILE A 313 -1.96 -17.92 -4.54
N ARG A 314 -1.63 -18.96 -5.30
CA ARG A 314 -2.06 -19.13 -6.69
C ARG A 314 -3.58 -19.13 -6.80
N SER A 315 -4.27 -19.89 -5.95
CA SER A 315 -5.74 -19.93 -5.90
C SER A 315 -6.33 -18.56 -5.58
N ALA A 316 -5.78 -17.90 -4.56
CA ALA A 316 -6.22 -16.58 -4.13
C ALA A 316 -6.08 -15.52 -5.24
N PHE A 317 -4.90 -15.45 -5.88
CA PHE A 317 -4.62 -14.46 -6.92
C PHE A 317 -5.49 -14.70 -8.16
N ALA A 318 -5.66 -15.96 -8.57
CA ALA A 318 -6.51 -16.31 -9.71
C ALA A 318 -8.00 -15.94 -9.51
N LYS A 319 -8.49 -15.94 -8.26
CA LYS A 319 -9.85 -15.48 -7.93
C LYS A 319 -9.94 -13.96 -7.84
N ALA A 320 -8.97 -13.34 -7.19
CA ALA A 320 -8.98 -11.92 -6.85
C ALA A 320 -8.63 -10.99 -8.02
N THR A 321 -8.11 -11.54 -9.12
CA THR A 321 -7.74 -10.78 -10.32
C THR A 321 -8.54 -11.22 -11.54
N ILE A 322 -8.68 -10.30 -12.49
CA ILE A 322 -9.28 -10.53 -13.80
C ILE A 322 -8.15 -10.51 -14.82
N ASP A 323 -8.08 -11.55 -15.65
CA ASP A 323 -7.17 -11.59 -16.78
C ASP A 323 -7.52 -10.47 -17.78
N PRO A 324 -6.60 -9.53 -18.09
CA PRO A 324 -6.87 -8.43 -19.01
C PRO A 324 -7.39 -8.88 -20.37
N ARG A 325 -7.03 -10.09 -20.82
CA ARG A 325 -7.49 -10.70 -22.09
C ARG A 325 -8.99 -11.01 -22.12
N LYS A 326 -9.68 -10.96 -20.97
CA LYS A 326 -11.11 -11.21 -20.84
C LYS A 326 -11.95 -9.92 -20.86
N LEU A 327 -11.32 -8.77 -21.07
CA LEU A 327 -12.00 -7.48 -21.11
C LEU A 327 -12.00 -6.94 -22.54
N ASP A 328 -13.15 -7.04 -23.21
CA ASP A 328 -13.29 -6.72 -24.64
C ASP A 328 -12.99 -5.25 -25.01
N PHE A 329 -12.86 -4.36 -24.02
CA PHE A 329 -12.60 -2.93 -24.22
C PHE A 329 -11.12 -2.54 -24.08
N LEU A 330 -10.27 -3.46 -23.61
CA LEU A 330 -8.84 -3.21 -23.47
C LEU A 330 -8.12 -3.49 -24.78
#